data_AF-A0A947V0E1-F1
#
_entry.id   AF-A0A947V0E1-F1
#
_cell.length_a   1.000
_cell.length_b   1.000
_cell.length_c   1.000
_cell.angle_alpha   90.00
_cell.angle_beta   90.00
_cell.angle_gamma   90.00
#
_symmetry.space_group_name_H-M   'P 1'
#
loop_
_entity.id
_entity.type
_entity.pdbx_description
1 polymer ?
#
loop_
_entity_poly.entity_id
_entity_poly.type
_entity_poly.pdbx_seq_one_letter_code
_entity_poly.pdbx_strand_id
1 'polypeptide(L)'
;MAASKGPDETGKSGPDGQGSGAGRDDDLERRRRDLEASLATRLPDRRQGKQGSGSGGVTGYGQALKLSSEFIAGIAVGVGLGWIIDRMAGTSPWGLIIFLLLGFGAGVLNVLRSAGMVADAGLKIPEKGDRKPDDE
;
A
#
# COMPACT_ATOMS: atom_id res chain seq x y z
N MET A 1 -59.97 20.38 51.18
CA MET A 1 -59.32 21.24 50.18
C MET A 1 -58.56 20.32 49.23
N ALA A 2 -58.98 20.25 47.97
CA ALA A 2 -58.33 19.49 46.92
C ALA A 2 -58.07 20.45 45.75
N ALA A 3 -56.84 20.50 45.27
CA ALA A 3 -56.48 21.21 44.04
C ALA A 3 -55.48 20.35 43.27
N SER A 4 -55.90 20.02 42.05
CA SER A 4 -55.32 19.20 41.01
C SER A 4 -54.20 19.89 40.23
N LYS A 5 -53.48 19.06 39.44
CA LYS A 5 -53.08 19.29 38.04
C LYS A 5 -51.58 19.51 37.81
N GLY A 6 -50.89 18.42 37.42
CA GLY A 6 -49.68 18.49 36.61
C GLY A 6 -50.05 18.68 35.13
N PRO A 7 -49.13 19.18 34.29
CA PRO A 7 -49.26 19.06 32.85
C PRO A 7 -48.19 18.12 32.27
N ASP A 8 -48.68 17.14 31.53
CA ASP A 8 -47.95 16.41 30.51
C ASP A 8 -47.82 17.33 29.28
N GLU A 9 -46.61 17.53 28.76
CA GLU A 9 -46.41 17.97 27.37
C GLU A 9 -45.49 17.00 26.65
N THR A 10 -46.16 16.08 25.96
CA THR A 10 -45.68 15.30 24.84
C THR A 10 -45.24 16.20 23.68
N GLY A 11 -44.18 15.80 22.99
CA GLY A 11 -44.04 16.09 21.57
C GLY A 11 -43.07 17.21 21.21
N LYS A 12 -41.81 16.84 20.94
CA LYS A 12 -41.08 17.47 19.85
C LYS A 12 -40.77 16.42 18.80
N SER A 13 -41.79 16.23 17.98
CA SER A 13 -41.74 15.76 16.60
C SER A 13 -40.49 16.29 15.91
N GLY A 14 -39.77 15.38 15.26
CA GLY A 14 -38.66 15.74 14.39
C GLY A 14 -39.11 16.66 13.26
N PRO A 15 -38.23 17.55 12.79
CA PRO A 15 -38.41 18.21 11.51
C PRO A 15 -37.46 17.63 10.44
N ASP A 16 -38.07 17.21 9.34
CA ASP A 16 -37.71 17.69 8.00
C ASP A 16 -36.53 17.04 7.27
N GLY A 17 -36.83 15.87 6.68
CA GLY A 17 -36.12 15.36 5.52
C GLY A 17 -36.52 16.07 4.23
N GLN A 18 -36.00 17.27 3.97
CA GLN A 18 -35.87 17.81 2.59
C GLN A 18 -34.98 19.06 2.61
N GLY A 19 -33.67 18.89 2.47
CA GLY A 19 -32.68 19.99 2.53
C GLY A 19 -31.33 19.57 3.08
N SER A 20 -31.28 18.42 3.76
CA SER A 20 -30.09 17.89 4.42
C SER A 20 -29.16 17.08 3.50
N GLY A 21 -29.49 16.94 2.21
CA GLY A 21 -28.65 16.29 1.21
C GLY A 21 -27.58 17.24 0.68
N ALA A 22 -28.00 18.36 0.08
CA ALA A 22 -27.11 19.36 -0.51
C ALA A 22 -26.02 19.85 0.48
N GLY A 23 -26.40 20.29 1.68
CA GLY A 23 -25.42 20.77 2.66
C GLY A 23 -24.48 19.68 3.22
N ARG A 24 -24.94 18.43 3.25
CA ARG A 24 -24.14 17.29 3.74
C ARG A 24 -23.19 16.80 2.65
N ASP A 25 -23.61 16.85 1.40
CA ASP A 25 -22.79 16.56 0.22
C ASP A 25 -21.72 17.64 0.03
N ASP A 26 -22.06 18.91 0.21
CA ASP A 26 -21.13 20.03 0.19
C ASP A 26 -20.04 19.90 1.28
N ASP A 27 -20.42 19.47 2.48
CA ASP A 27 -19.49 19.19 3.57
C ASP A 27 -18.56 18.00 3.28
N LEU A 28 -19.07 16.95 2.63
CA LEU A 28 -18.26 15.80 2.20
C LEU A 28 -17.29 16.18 1.08
N GLU A 29 -17.73 17.02 0.15
CA GLU A 29 -16.92 17.53 -0.96
C GLU A 29 -15.79 18.42 -0.44
N ARG A 30 -16.05 19.29 0.54
CA ARG A 30 -15.01 20.06 1.25
C ARG A 30 -13.99 19.15 1.93
N ARG A 31 -14.46 18.17 2.71
CA ARG A 31 -13.58 17.20 3.39
C ARG A 31 -12.75 16.39 2.41
N ARG A 32 -13.31 16.00 1.26
CA ARG A 32 -12.58 15.31 0.19
C ARG A 32 -11.46 16.17 -0.37
N ARG A 33 -11.74 17.43 -0.70
CA ARG A 33 -10.71 18.36 -1.22
C ARG A 33 -9.58 18.59 -0.23
N ASP A 34 -9.89 18.72 1.06
CA ASP A 34 -8.88 18.88 2.11
C ASP A 34 -8.01 17.63 2.27
N LEU A 35 -8.62 16.44 2.18
CA LEU A 35 -7.90 15.17 2.17
C LEU A 35 -7.03 15.02 0.92
N GLU A 36 -7.53 15.40 -0.26
CA GLU A 36 -6.80 15.36 -1.51
C GLU A 36 -5.62 16.33 -1.52
N ALA A 37 -5.79 17.55 -1.00
CA ALA A 37 -4.71 18.50 -0.82
C ALA A 37 -3.63 17.94 0.13
N SER A 38 -4.05 17.34 1.25
CA SER A 38 -3.16 16.70 2.22
C SER A 38 -2.43 15.48 1.65
N LEU A 39 -3.08 14.72 0.77
CA LEU A 39 -2.49 13.59 0.06
C LEU A 39 -1.52 14.07 -1.03
N ALA A 40 -1.88 15.11 -1.78
CA ALA A 40 -1.04 15.68 -2.84
C ALA A 40 0.26 16.25 -2.28
N THR A 41 0.28 16.78 -1.06
CA THR A 41 1.52 17.21 -0.39
C THR A 41 2.41 16.03 0.04
N ARG A 42 1.83 14.86 0.32
CA ARG A 42 2.57 13.64 0.72
C ARG A 42 2.92 12.70 -0.45
N LEU A 43 2.27 12.86 -1.60
CA LEU A 43 2.50 12.08 -2.82
C LEU A 43 3.83 12.32 -3.52
N PRO A 44 4.42 13.54 -3.59
CA PRO A 44 5.75 13.73 -4.20
C PRO A 44 6.81 12.95 -3.42
N ASP A 45 6.63 12.80 -2.11
CA ASP A 45 7.51 12.02 -1.25
C ASP A 45 7.22 10.50 -1.33
N ARG A 46 6.01 10.08 -1.71
CA ARG A 46 5.61 8.66 -1.81
C ARG A 46 5.93 7.98 -3.15
N ARG A 47 6.27 8.75 -4.20
CA ARG A 47 6.81 8.17 -5.44
C ARG A 47 8.27 7.70 -5.29
N GLN A 48 8.99 8.21 -4.29
CA GLN A 48 10.38 7.84 -4.00
C GLN A 48 10.56 7.25 -2.58
N GLY A 49 9.64 7.52 -1.66
CA GLY A 49 9.62 7.04 -0.28
C GLY A 49 8.87 5.72 -0.13
N LYS A 50 9.65 4.64 -0.19
CA LYS A 50 9.55 3.41 0.61
C LYS A 50 8.15 2.90 1.00
N GLN A 51 7.89 1.71 0.47
CA GLN A 51 6.91 0.72 0.89
C GLN A 51 7.05 0.34 2.38
N GLY A 52 6.68 1.24 3.30
CA GLY A 52 6.70 0.91 4.72
C GLY A 52 6.73 2.13 5.61
N SER A 53 5.56 2.62 6.01
CA SER A 53 5.37 2.99 7.40
C SER A 53 3.91 2.79 7.78
N GLY A 54 3.71 2.15 8.93
CA GLY A 54 2.40 1.98 9.53
C GLY A 54 1.81 3.34 9.88
N SER A 55 0.62 3.61 9.37
CA SER A 55 -0.29 4.58 9.96
C SER A 55 -1.70 4.03 9.78
N GLY A 56 -2.43 3.95 10.89
CA GLY A 56 -3.64 3.15 11.05
C GLY A 56 -4.81 3.54 10.14
N GLY A 57 -5.67 2.56 9.87
CA GLY A 57 -6.96 2.71 9.23
C GLY A 57 -6.93 2.58 7.71
N VAL A 58 -7.53 1.49 7.19
CA VAL A 58 -7.84 1.13 5.77
C VAL A 58 -6.64 1.09 4.79
N THR A 59 -5.71 2.04 4.86
CA THR A 59 -4.51 2.17 4.03
C THR A 59 -3.42 1.13 4.37
N GLY A 60 -3.29 0.73 5.63
CA GLY A 60 -2.38 -0.35 6.05
C GLY A 60 -2.76 -1.73 5.50
N TYR A 61 -4.06 -2.03 5.43
CA TYR A 61 -4.56 -3.28 4.86
C TYR A 61 -4.28 -3.37 3.35
N GLY A 62 -4.54 -2.31 2.59
CA GLY A 62 -4.26 -2.29 1.16
C GLY A 62 -2.78 -2.49 0.84
N GLN A 63 -1.89 -1.99 1.69
CA GLN A 63 -0.44 -2.18 1.51
C GLN A 63 0.01 -3.59 1.90
N ALA A 64 -0.56 -4.18 2.96
CA ALA A 64 -0.30 -5.57 3.33
C ALA A 64 -0.82 -6.57 2.27
N LEU A 65 -1.98 -6.29 1.67
CA LEU A 65 -2.54 -7.11 0.58
C LEU A 65 -1.67 -7.04 -0.68
N LYS A 66 -1.16 -5.86 -1.05
CA LYS A 66 -0.20 -5.73 -2.16
C LYS A 66 1.07 -6.54 -1.90
N LEU A 67 1.67 -6.37 -0.72
CA LEU A 67 2.91 -7.08 -0.36
C LEU A 67 2.73 -8.61 -0.37
N SER A 68 1.62 -9.10 0.19
CA SER A 68 1.29 -10.53 0.16
C SER A 68 1.02 -11.01 -1.27
N SER A 69 0.36 -10.22 -2.11
CA SER A 69 0.13 -10.58 -3.51
C SER A 69 1.42 -10.68 -4.33
N GLU A 70 2.37 -9.77 -4.13
CA GLU A 70 3.68 -9.80 -4.79
C GLU A 70 4.50 -11.01 -4.34
N PHE A 71 4.45 -11.35 -3.04
CA PHE A 71 5.09 -12.54 -2.50
C PHE A 71 4.50 -13.83 -3.08
N ILE A 72 3.16 -13.96 -3.07
CA ILE A 72 2.45 -15.13 -3.59
C ILE A 72 2.66 -15.28 -5.09
N ALA A 73 2.68 -14.17 -5.85
CA ALA A 73 2.95 -14.20 -7.29
C ALA A 73 4.34 -14.77 -7.59
N GLY A 74 5.38 -14.36 -6.84
CA GLY A 74 6.73 -14.91 -6.98
C GLY A 74 6.81 -16.41 -6.72
N ILE A 75 6.11 -16.90 -5.68
CA ILE A 75 6.02 -18.33 -5.37
C ILE A 75 5.27 -19.08 -6.46
N ALA A 76 4.11 -18.58 -6.89
CA ALA A 76 3.29 -19.22 -7.92
C ALA A 76 4.06 -19.36 -9.25
N VAL A 77 4.82 -18.32 -9.64
CA VAL A 77 5.69 -18.34 -10.81
C VAL A 77 6.82 -19.38 -10.65
N GLY A 78 7.49 -19.41 -9.50
CA GLY A 78 8.55 -20.39 -9.21
C GLY A 78 8.04 -21.83 -9.23
N VAL A 79 6.88 -22.09 -8.64
CA VAL A 79 6.24 -23.42 -8.66
C VAL A 79 5.82 -23.80 -10.09
N GLY A 80 5.20 -22.88 -10.84
CA GLY A 80 4.79 -23.12 -12.22
C GLY A 80 5.96 -23.46 -13.14
N LEU A 81 7.03 -22.67 -13.10
CA LEU A 81 8.27 -22.91 -13.86
C LEU A 81 8.95 -24.20 -13.43
N GLY A 82 9.10 -24.43 -12.12
CA GLY A 82 9.72 -25.64 -11.58
C GLY A 82 8.97 -26.91 -11.99
N TRP A 83 7.63 -26.88 -11.97
CA TRP A 83 6.80 -28.01 -12.38
C TRP A 83 6.90 -28.31 -13.88
N ILE A 84 6.91 -27.29 -14.74
CA ILE A 84 7.09 -27.46 -16.18
C ILE A 84 8.44 -28.11 -16.48
N ILE A 85 9.50 -27.64 -15.82
CA ILE A 85 10.86 -28.15 -16.00
C ILE A 85 10.96 -29.60 -15.54
N ASP A 86 10.45 -29.92 -14.34
CA ASP A 86 10.44 -31.30 -13.84
C ASP A 86 9.67 -32.24 -14.76
N ARG A 87 8.57 -31.76 -15.36
CA ARG A 87 7.76 -32.55 -16.29
C ARG A 87 8.48 -32.81 -17.62
N MET A 88 9.23 -31.83 -18.13
CA MET A 88 9.98 -31.97 -19.38
C MET A 88 11.27 -32.79 -19.20
N ALA A 89 11.96 -32.61 -18.08
CA ALA A 89 13.22 -33.29 -17.79
C ALA A 89 13.00 -34.74 -17.32
N GLY A 90 11.78 -35.11 -16.90
CA GLY A 90 11.48 -36.43 -16.34
C GLY A 90 12.22 -36.69 -15.02
N THR A 91 12.80 -35.65 -14.44
CA THR A 91 13.55 -35.71 -13.19
C THR A 91 12.60 -35.68 -12.01
N SER A 92 12.94 -36.39 -10.93
CA SER A 92 12.41 -36.16 -9.57
C SER A 92 12.41 -34.65 -9.25
N PRO A 93 11.62 -34.14 -8.28
CA PRO A 93 11.13 -32.74 -8.23
C PRO A 93 12.21 -31.69 -7.86
N TRP A 94 13.37 -31.77 -8.50
CA TRP A 94 14.57 -31.00 -8.27
C TRP A 94 14.43 -29.60 -8.86
N GLY A 95 13.81 -29.48 -10.04
CA GLY A 95 13.45 -28.20 -10.62
C GLY A 95 12.49 -27.45 -9.72
N LEU A 96 11.45 -28.10 -9.20
CA LEU A 96 10.52 -27.51 -8.24
C LEU A 96 11.22 -27.09 -6.95
N ILE A 97 12.13 -27.89 -6.39
CA ILE A 97 12.91 -27.51 -5.19
C ILE A 97 13.78 -26.29 -5.45
N ILE A 98 14.56 -26.27 -6.54
CA ILE A 98 15.47 -25.16 -6.85
C ILE A 98 14.69 -23.86 -7.12
N PHE A 99 13.64 -23.93 -7.96
CA PHE A 99 12.83 -22.75 -8.28
C PHE A 99 11.97 -22.29 -7.11
N LEU A 100 11.56 -23.19 -6.21
CA LEU A 100 10.89 -22.82 -4.97
C LEU A 100 11.84 -22.09 -4.02
N LEU A 101 13.07 -22.59 -3.84
CA LEU A 101 14.08 -21.91 -3.02
C LEU A 101 14.47 -20.55 -3.60
N LEU A 102 14.62 -20.48 -4.93
CA LEU A 102 14.94 -19.24 -5.62
C LEU A 102 13.77 -18.23 -5.54
N GLY A 103 12.54 -18.69 -5.77
CA GLY A 103 11.33 -17.88 -5.65
C GLY A 103 11.09 -17.40 -4.21
N PHE A 104 11.35 -18.25 -3.23
CA PHE A 104 11.30 -17.89 -1.81
C PHE A 104 12.39 -16.86 -1.46
N GLY A 105 13.63 -17.07 -1.90
CA GLY A 105 14.72 -16.13 -1.71
C GLY A 105 14.44 -14.77 -2.35
N ALA A 106 13.93 -14.75 -3.58
CA ALA A 106 13.50 -13.53 -4.26
C ALA A 106 12.33 -12.85 -3.56
N GLY A 107 11.35 -13.61 -3.05
CA GLY A 107 10.23 -13.09 -2.28
C GLY A 107 10.67 -12.46 -0.94
N VAL A 108 11.54 -13.14 -0.20
CA VAL A 108 12.14 -12.60 1.03
C VAL A 108 12.96 -11.35 0.72
N LEU A 109 13.76 -11.35 -0.35
CA LEU A 109 14.53 -10.19 -0.77
C LEU A 109 13.62 -9.01 -1.15
N ASN A 110 12.49 -9.27 -1.81
CA ASN A 110 11.49 -8.25 -2.10
C ASN A 110 10.94 -7.63 -0.81
N VAL A 111 10.56 -8.46 0.17
CA VAL A 111 10.06 -8.00 1.48
C VAL A 111 11.11 -7.19 2.25
N LEU A 112 12.37 -7.66 2.28
CA LEU A 112 13.47 -6.96 2.95
C LEU A 112 13.81 -5.64 2.25
N ARG A 113 13.70 -5.59 0.91
CA ARG A 113 13.83 -4.38 0.12
C ARG A 113 12.68 -3.40 0.41
N SER A 114 11.44 -3.88 0.51
CA SER A 114 10.29 -3.06 0.93
C SER A 114 10.49 -2.47 2.33
N ALA A 115 10.97 -3.29 3.27
CA ALA A 115 11.31 -2.86 4.62
C ALA A 115 12.53 -1.91 4.68
N GLY A 116 13.18 -1.65 3.54
CA GLY A 116 14.30 -0.73 3.45
C GLY A 116 15.59 -1.25 4.09
N MET A 117 15.69 -2.56 4.34
CA MET A 117 16.84 -3.24 4.92
C MET A 117 17.87 -3.66 3.87
N VAL A 118 17.54 -3.58 2.57
CA VAL A 118 18.47 -3.85 1.47
C VAL A 118 18.81 -2.52 0.81
N ALA A 119 20.03 -2.04 1.01
CA ALA A 119 20.55 -0.91 0.24
C ALA A 119 20.63 -1.33 -1.22
N ASP A 120 20.10 -0.52 -2.14
CA ASP A 120 20.29 -0.74 -3.56
C ASP A 120 21.80 -0.78 -3.79
N ALA A 121 22.30 -1.90 -4.32
CA ALA A 121 23.64 -1.99 -4.87
C ALA A 121 23.65 -1.17 -6.16
N GLY A 122 23.44 0.14 -6.03
CA GLY A 122 23.68 1.11 -7.06
C GLY A 122 25.16 1.00 -7.36
N LEU A 123 25.48 0.44 -8.52
CA LEU A 123 26.72 0.68 -9.24
C LEU A 123 26.88 2.20 -9.34
N LYS A 124 27.47 2.81 -8.31
CA LYS A 124 28.11 4.11 -8.40
C LYS A 124 29.27 3.89 -9.37
N ILE A 125 28.99 4.07 -10.66
CA ILE A 125 30.03 4.24 -11.65
C ILE A 125 30.81 5.47 -11.17
N PRO A 126 32.09 5.35 -10.79
CA PRO A 126 32.88 6.51 -10.45
C PRO A 126 32.95 7.38 -11.70
N GLU A 127 32.48 8.61 -11.58
CA GLU A 127 32.62 9.66 -12.57
C GLU A 127 34.10 9.71 -12.98
N LYS A 128 34.37 9.22 -14.19
CA LYS A 128 35.70 9.13 -14.76
C LYS A 128 36.22 10.55 -14.90
N GLY A 129 37.21 10.88 -14.08
CA GLY A 129 37.81 12.20 -14.00
C GLY A 129 38.04 12.83 -15.36
N ASP A 130 37.44 14.00 -15.53
CA ASP A 130 37.83 14.96 -16.54
C ASP A 130 39.26 15.39 -16.20
N ARG A 131 40.21 14.78 -16.91
CA ARG A 131 41.56 15.33 -17.03
C ARG A 131 41.40 16.72 -17.62
N LYS A 132 41.74 17.75 -16.84
CA LYS A 132 42.13 19.03 -17.42
C LYS A 132 43.30 18.73 -18.38
N PRO A 133 43.23 19.14 -19.65
CA PRO A 133 44.43 19.23 -20.44
C PRO A 133 45.31 20.30 -19.81
N ASP A 134 46.58 19.96 -19.71
CA ASP A 134 47.65 20.86 -19.29
C ASP A 134 47.78 21.93 -20.39
N ASP A 135 47.08 23.05 -20.23
CA ASP A 135 47.22 24.21 -21.10
C ASP A 135 48.24 25.18 -20.47
N GLU A 136 49.45 25.12 -21.05
CA GLU A 136 50.54 26.11 -21.20
C GLU A 136 51.12 26.87 -19.99
#